data_AF-A0A0V0Q8T6-F1
#
_entry.id   AF-A0A0V0Q8T6-F1
#
_cell.length_a   1.000
_cell.length_b   1.000
_cell.length_c   1.000
_cell.angle_alpha   90.00
_cell.angle_beta   90.00
_cell.angle_gamma   90.00
#
_symmetry.space_group_name_H-M   'P 1'
#
loop_
_entity.id
_entity.type
_entity.pdbx_description
1 polymer ?
#
loop_
_entity_poly.entity_id
_entity_poly.type
_entity_poly.pdbx_seq_one_letter_code
_entity_poly.pdbx_strand_id
1 'polypeptide(L)'
;MPIGILSRYQLIFGQRCLCCTECTNSKSDQCTACLSGYTLDSGKCKINCVSNSNCLECDGNDNCIECQSGYFLQKNECKLKCYDGFYEKNGACLQCLLELNCQTCEYDNVNSKVVCLSCIQNQFNDLNIYYFIFDGICVSDCPNGYYNDGQNQCFECHTSCCKNRKNQLIHNYLYTNIYLATCEGPNVYNCLSCQNGQSLYKKQCLDDCPIGYFSSNGKCQTIICQDNYVIKNGVCEKECGQKQMHKLLRY
;
A
#
# COMPACT_ATOMS: atom_id res chain seq x y z
N MET A 1 15.03 31.50 27.34
CA MET A 1 13.77 31.05 27.95
C MET A 1 13.20 32.21 28.76
N PRO A 2 11.90 32.57 28.66
CA PRO A 2 11.08 32.82 27.47
C PRO A 2 10.96 34.33 27.15
N ILE A 3 10.50 34.64 25.93
CA ILE A 3 10.37 35.97 25.31
C ILE A 3 8.88 36.38 25.31
N GLY A 4 8.63 37.68 25.46
CA GLY A 4 7.36 38.26 25.83
C GLY A 4 6.26 38.32 24.76
N ILE A 5 5.04 38.56 25.25
CA ILE A 5 3.93 39.17 24.53
C ILE A 5 3.24 40.11 25.54
N LEU A 6 3.45 41.41 25.37
CA LEU A 6 2.66 42.45 26.01
C LEU A 6 1.28 42.46 25.33
N SER A 7 0.39 41.56 25.76
CA SER A 7 -1.04 41.72 25.53
C SER A 7 -1.47 43.00 26.25
N ARG A 8 -2.19 43.88 25.55
CA ARG A 8 -2.73 45.13 26.09
C ARG A 8 -3.75 44.81 27.19
N TYR A 9 -3.27 44.62 28.40
CA TYR A 9 -4.08 44.63 29.61
C TYR A 9 -4.48 46.09 29.88
N GLN A 10 -5.66 46.50 29.41
CA GLN A 10 -6.38 47.58 30.07
C GLN A 10 -7.07 46.97 31.31
N LEU A 11 -6.41 47.16 32.46
CA LEU A 11 -6.98 46.95 33.78
C LEU A 11 -8.11 47.96 34.01
N ILE A 12 -9.37 47.52 33.88
CA ILE A 12 -10.51 48.17 34.52
C ILE A 12 -11.31 47.07 35.24
N PHE A 13 -11.35 47.18 36.56
CA PHE A 13 -12.22 46.51 37.53
C PHE A 13 -13.05 45.29 37.06
N GLY A 14 -12.56 44.10 37.42
CA GLY A 14 -13.35 42.90 37.73
C GLY A 14 -14.67 42.65 36.98
N GLN A 15 -14.61 42.21 35.72
CA GLN A 15 -15.65 41.38 35.11
C GLN A 15 -15.10 40.72 33.83
N ARG A 16 -15.31 39.40 33.69
CA ARG A 16 -14.89 38.56 32.57
C ARG A 16 -15.76 38.79 31.32
N CYS A 17 -15.91 40.03 30.85
CA CYS A 17 -16.62 40.35 29.61
C CYS A 17 -15.63 40.60 28.45
N LEU A 18 -14.88 39.57 28.09
CA LEU A 18 -14.06 39.58 26.88
C LEU A 18 -15.04 39.44 25.69
N CYS A 19 -14.93 40.28 24.65
CA CYS A 19 -15.70 40.28 23.38
C CYS A 19 -17.15 40.82 23.35
N CYS A 20 -17.67 41.42 24.44
CA CYS A 20 -19.03 41.98 24.49
C CYS A 20 -19.05 43.51 24.56
N THR A 21 -20.03 44.14 23.93
CA THR A 21 -20.26 45.60 24.07
C THR A 21 -21.14 45.93 25.27
N GLU A 22 -22.08 45.04 25.61
CA GLU A 22 -22.97 45.18 26.78
C GLU A 22 -23.22 43.82 27.45
N CYS A 23 -23.17 43.78 28.78
CA CYS A 23 -23.31 42.55 29.59
C CYS A 23 -24.47 42.70 30.59
N THR A 24 -25.15 41.60 30.93
CA THR A 24 -26.22 41.64 31.94
C THR A 24 -25.62 41.74 33.34
N ASN A 25 -26.19 42.62 34.17
CA ASN A 25 -25.74 42.86 35.56
C ASN A 25 -25.78 41.62 36.48
N SER A 26 -26.30 40.48 36.00
CA SER A 26 -26.52 39.27 36.79
C SER A 26 -25.50 38.16 36.54
N LYS A 27 -24.80 38.15 35.38
CA LYS A 27 -23.79 37.15 35.02
C LYS A 27 -22.77 37.74 34.05
N SER A 28 -21.51 37.78 34.48
CA SER A 28 -20.36 38.33 33.73
C SER A 28 -20.10 37.68 32.36
N ASP A 29 -20.80 36.60 32.05
CA ASP A 29 -20.68 35.72 30.89
C ASP A 29 -21.92 35.75 29.97
N GLN A 30 -22.87 36.65 30.24
CA GLN A 30 -24.07 36.87 29.41
C GLN A 30 -24.09 38.27 28.78
N CYS A 31 -24.05 38.30 27.46
CA CYS A 31 -23.95 39.49 26.62
C CYS A 31 -25.29 39.80 25.94
N THR A 32 -25.55 41.09 25.73
CA THR A 32 -26.75 41.58 25.04
C THR A 32 -26.40 42.19 23.68
N ALA A 33 -25.15 42.61 23.51
CA ALA A 33 -24.59 43.05 22.25
C ALA A 33 -23.10 42.66 22.18
N CYS A 34 -22.60 42.51 20.94
CA CYS A 34 -21.27 42.01 20.65
C CYS A 34 -20.42 43.03 19.91
N LEU A 35 -19.09 42.95 20.09
CA LEU A 35 -18.14 43.75 19.32
C LEU A 35 -18.24 43.41 17.83
N SER A 36 -17.89 44.38 16.96
CA SER A 36 -17.86 44.15 15.52
C SER A 36 -16.96 42.96 15.19
N GLY A 37 -17.46 42.02 14.37
CA GLY A 37 -16.80 40.74 14.11
C GLY A 37 -17.28 39.59 15.01
N TYR A 38 -18.27 39.82 15.88
CA TYR A 38 -18.92 38.78 16.68
C TYR A 38 -20.44 38.82 16.51
N THR A 39 -21.09 37.66 16.61
CA THR A 39 -22.55 37.51 16.59
C THR A 39 -23.06 36.99 17.93
N LEU A 40 -24.21 37.52 18.38
CA LEU A 40 -24.83 37.10 19.62
C LEU A 40 -25.55 35.76 19.43
N ASP A 41 -25.09 34.72 20.10
CA ASP A 41 -25.73 33.40 20.16
C ASP A 41 -26.00 33.02 21.62
N SER A 42 -27.28 32.90 21.97
CA SER A 42 -27.72 32.42 23.30
C SER A 42 -27.11 33.21 24.47
N GLY A 43 -26.96 34.53 24.30
CA GLY A 43 -26.36 35.41 25.30
C GLY A 43 -24.83 35.35 25.35
N LYS A 44 -24.14 34.77 24.35
CA LYS A 44 -22.67 34.77 24.23
C LYS A 44 -22.26 35.32 22.88
N CYS A 45 -21.15 36.06 22.84
CA CYS A 45 -20.59 36.55 21.59
C CYS A 45 -19.70 35.49 20.96
N LYS A 46 -20.09 34.98 19.79
CA LYS A 46 -19.29 34.07 18.97
C LYS A 46 -18.58 34.87 17.89
N ILE A 47 -17.31 34.57 17.63
CA ILE A 47 -16.58 35.21 16.55
C ILE A 47 -17.24 34.87 15.20
N ASN A 48 -17.31 35.86 14.33
CA ASN A 48 -17.74 35.68 12.95
C ASN A 48 -16.50 35.34 12.13
N CYS A 49 -16.48 34.17 11.50
CA CYS A 49 -15.32 33.69 10.74
C CYS A 49 -15.28 34.35 9.36
N VAL A 50 -15.02 35.66 9.33
CA VAL A 50 -15.25 36.52 8.16
C VAL A 50 -14.35 36.14 6.98
N SER A 51 -13.12 35.69 7.24
CA SER A 51 -12.16 35.35 6.18
C SER A 51 -12.26 33.90 5.71
N ASN A 52 -13.02 33.05 6.40
CA ASN A 52 -13.06 31.60 6.15
C ASN A 52 -14.47 31.14 5.75
N SER A 53 -14.79 31.27 4.46
CA SER A 53 -16.06 30.78 3.92
C SER A 53 -16.22 29.27 4.20
N ASN A 54 -17.39 28.87 4.68
CA ASN A 54 -17.73 27.49 5.08
C ASN A 54 -17.12 27.02 6.41
N CYS A 55 -16.55 27.92 7.20
CA CYS A 55 -16.18 27.66 8.58
C CYS A 55 -17.41 27.75 9.52
N LEU A 56 -17.57 26.78 10.41
CA LEU A 56 -18.62 26.75 11.44
C LEU A 56 -18.12 27.39 12.75
N GLU A 57 -16.89 27.11 13.14
CA GLU A 57 -16.24 27.66 14.33
C GLU A 57 -14.77 27.99 14.02
N CYS A 58 -14.31 29.18 14.43
CA CYS A 58 -12.92 29.62 14.30
C CYS A 58 -12.36 30.07 15.64
N ASP A 59 -11.03 30.09 15.74
CA ASP A 59 -10.33 30.69 16.86
C ASP A 59 -10.48 32.22 16.84
N GLY A 60 -10.05 32.88 17.93
CA GLY A 60 -10.09 34.34 18.04
C GLY A 60 -9.24 35.11 17.01
N ASN A 61 -8.55 34.42 16.10
CA ASN A 61 -7.74 34.98 15.01
C ASN A 61 -8.25 34.54 13.62
N ASP A 62 -9.51 34.10 13.51
CA ASP A 62 -10.15 33.69 12.25
C ASP A 62 -9.55 32.41 11.62
N ASN A 63 -8.80 31.63 12.40
CA ASN A 63 -8.38 30.29 11.99
C ASN A 63 -9.54 29.33 12.20
N CYS A 64 -9.99 28.65 11.16
CA CYS A 64 -11.09 27.70 11.32
C CYS A 64 -10.65 26.49 12.15
N ILE A 65 -11.54 26.02 13.03
CA ILE A 65 -11.37 24.82 13.85
C ILE A 65 -12.47 23.78 13.61
N GLU A 66 -13.61 24.17 13.04
CA GLU A 66 -14.67 23.26 12.62
C GLU A 66 -15.31 23.71 11.31
N CYS A 67 -15.46 22.80 10.34
CA CYS A 67 -16.02 23.10 9.03
C CYS A 67 -17.49 22.72 8.91
N GLN A 68 -18.21 23.43 8.04
CA GLN A 68 -19.56 23.03 7.64
C GLN A 68 -19.56 21.64 6.96
N SER A 69 -20.68 20.94 7.04
CA SER A 69 -20.85 19.62 6.42
C SER A 69 -20.52 19.67 4.92
N GLY A 70 -19.74 18.70 4.45
CA GLY A 70 -19.23 18.66 3.08
C GLY A 70 -17.89 19.36 2.85
N TYR A 71 -17.32 20.00 3.88
CA TYR A 71 -15.97 20.57 3.85
C TYR A 71 -15.05 19.89 4.87
N PHE A 72 -13.75 19.94 4.60
CA PHE A 72 -12.71 19.32 5.39
C PHE A 72 -11.71 20.35 5.89
N LEU A 73 -11.38 20.25 7.19
CA LEU A 73 -10.41 21.12 7.81
C LEU A 73 -8.98 20.76 7.37
N GLN A 74 -8.27 21.73 6.79
CA GLN A 74 -6.85 21.60 6.43
C GLN A 74 -6.11 22.92 6.68
N LYS A 75 -5.09 22.88 7.55
CA LYS A 75 -4.28 24.08 7.91
C LYS A 75 -5.13 25.30 8.27
N ASN A 76 -6.14 25.10 9.12
CA ASN A 76 -7.09 26.11 9.59
C ASN A 76 -8.05 26.67 8.52
N GLU A 77 -8.20 26.02 7.38
CA GLU A 77 -9.15 26.39 6.33
C GLU A 77 -10.09 25.25 5.98
N CYS A 78 -11.31 25.58 5.59
CA CYS A 78 -12.28 24.60 5.09
C CYS A 78 -12.15 24.42 3.59
N LYS A 79 -11.83 23.20 3.17
CA LYS A 79 -11.66 22.84 1.75
C LYS A 79 -12.72 21.84 1.33
N LEU A 80 -13.18 21.96 0.08
CA LEU A 80 -14.11 20.98 -0.49
C LEU A 80 -13.43 19.61 -0.70
N LYS A 81 -12.13 19.62 -0.99
CA LYS A 81 -11.29 18.44 -1.19
C LYS A 81 -9.92 18.67 -0.59
N CYS A 82 -9.33 17.63 0.00
CA CYS A 82 -7.98 17.70 0.53
C CYS A 82 -6.91 17.79 -0.57
N TYR A 83 -5.78 18.42 -0.26
CA TYR A 83 -4.60 18.37 -1.13
C TYR A 83 -4.04 16.95 -1.27
N ASP A 84 -3.28 16.70 -2.35
CA ASP A 84 -2.56 15.44 -2.55
C ASP A 84 -1.68 15.10 -1.33
N GLY A 85 -1.61 13.81 -0.99
CA GLY A 85 -0.95 13.33 0.22
C GLY A 85 -1.79 13.42 1.50
N PHE A 86 -3.09 13.76 1.38
CA PHE A 86 -4.05 13.73 2.49
C PHE A 86 -5.32 12.96 2.08
N TYR A 87 -5.94 12.30 3.04
CA TYR A 87 -7.23 11.63 2.91
C TYR A 87 -8.29 12.29 3.80
N GLU A 88 -9.54 12.10 3.42
CA GLU A 88 -10.71 12.67 4.09
C GLU A 88 -11.21 11.72 5.18
N LYS A 89 -11.27 12.20 6.43
CA LYS A 89 -11.87 11.44 7.54
C LYS A 89 -12.34 12.38 8.65
N ASN A 90 -13.54 12.14 9.17
CA ASN A 90 -14.12 12.88 10.29
C ASN A 90 -14.10 14.42 10.10
N GLY A 91 -14.40 14.91 8.89
CA GLY A 91 -14.42 16.35 8.60
C GLY A 91 -13.05 17.02 8.56
N ALA A 92 -11.96 16.25 8.50
CA ALA A 92 -10.60 16.76 8.43
C ALA A 92 -9.79 16.08 7.31
N CYS A 93 -8.76 16.79 6.84
CA CYS A 93 -7.73 16.26 5.96
C CYS A 93 -6.59 15.65 6.78
N LEU A 94 -6.49 14.33 6.80
CA LEU A 94 -5.46 13.59 7.52
C LEU A 94 -4.35 13.17 6.56
N GLN A 95 -3.10 13.28 6.98
CA GLN A 95 -1.95 12.98 6.10
C GLN A 95 -1.87 11.48 5.80
N CYS A 96 -1.55 11.13 4.55
CA CYS A 96 -1.21 9.77 4.18
C CYS A 96 0.02 9.29 4.97
N LEU A 97 0.00 8.03 5.41
CA LEU A 97 1.11 7.45 6.17
C LEU A 97 2.34 7.31 5.27
N LEU A 98 3.39 8.06 5.59
CA LEU A 98 4.63 8.09 4.80
C LEU A 98 5.33 6.72 4.80
N GLU A 99 5.19 5.95 5.88
CA GLU A 99 5.74 4.59 6.03
C GLU A 99 5.16 3.61 5.00
N LEU A 100 4.00 3.91 4.42
CA LEU A 100 3.38 3.12 3.35
C LEU A 100 3.88 3.49 1.95
N ASN A 101 4.90 4.36 1.81
CA ASN A 101 5.41 4.87 0.52
C ASN A 101 4.29 5.38 -0.41
N CYS A 102 3.29 5.99 0.19
CA CYS A 102 2.02 6.34 -0.42
C CYS A 102 2.02 7.81 -0.88
N GLN A 103 1.76 8.06 -2.16
CA GLN A 103 1.66 9.43 -2.68
C GLN A 103 0.24 9.97 -2.54
N THR A 104 -0.76 9.15 -2.89
CA THR A 104 -2.17 9.46 -2.67
C THR A 104 -2.85 8.29 -1.97
N CYS A 105 -3.79 8.59 -1.09
CA CYS A 105 -4.47 7.59 -0.27
C CYS A 105 -5.93 7.98 -0.01
N GLU A 106 -6.73 7.00 0.39
CA GLU A 106 -8.09 7.20 0.84
C GLU A 106 -8.38 6.37 2.10
N TYR A 107 -9.45 6.72 2.81
CA TYR A 107 -9.94 5.93 3.92
C TYR A 107 -11.00 4.94 3.43
N ASP A 108 -10.65 3.66 3.44
CA ASP A 108 -11.59 2.58 3.19
C ASP A 108 -12.51 2.43 4.40
N ASN A 109 -13.73 2.95 4.27
CA ASN A 109 -14.75 2.89 5.31
C ASN A 109 -15.25 1.45 5.58
N VAL A 110 -15.13 0.54 4.61
CA VAL A 110 -15.61 -0.84 4.74
C VAL A 110 -14.66 -1.63 5.64
N ASN A 111 -13.36 -1.56 5.36
CA ASN A 111 -12.34 -2.28 6.13
C ASN A 111 -11.70 -1.43 7.23
N SER A 112 -12.15 -0.18 7.40
CA SER A 112 -11.65 0.78 8.39
C SER A 112 -10.15 1.04 8.33
N LYS A 113 -9.53 0.94 7.14
CA LYS A 113 -8.08 1.12 6.91
C LYS A 113 -7.81 2.25 5.92
N VAL A 114 -6.60 2.83 5.98
CA VAL A 114 -6.11 3.73 4.93
C VAL A 114 -5.52 2.86 3.82
N VAL A 115 -5.90 3.12 2.57
CA VAL A 115 -5.39 2.42 1.38
C VAL A 115 -4.72 3.40 0.44
N CYS A 116 -3.67 2.95 -0.23
CA CYS A 116 -2.96 3.71 -1.23
C CYS A 116 -3.64 3.64 -2.59
N LEU A 117 -3.80 4.80 -3.21
CA LEU A 117 -4.29 4.97 -4.58
C LEU A 117 -3.13 5.17 -5.57
N SER A 118 -2.02 5.72 -5.10
CA SER A 118 -0.77 5.78 -5.86
C SER A 118 0.44 5.71 -4.96
N CYS A 119 1.52 5.14 -5.49
CA CYS A 119 2.79 5.03 -4.78
C CYS A 119 3.72 6.18 -5.15
N ILE A 120 4.53 6.59 -4.18
CA ILE A 120 5.59 7.57 -4.41
C ILE A 120 6.57 6.97 -5.42
N GLN A 121 6.83 7.69 -6.51
CA GLN A 121 7.87 7.33 -7.48
C GLN A 121 9.04 8.29 -7.26
N ASN A 122 10.13 7.79 -6.67
CA ASN A 122 11.28 8.63 -6.33
C ASN A 122 12.52 8.21 -7.13
N GLN A 123 13.20 9.21 -7.68
CA GLN A 123 14.51 9.08 -8.28
C GLN A 123 15.53 9.74 -7.34
N PHE A 124 16.09 8.97 -6.41
CA PHE A 124 17.15 9.45 -5.53
C PHE A 124 18.49 8.99 -6.06
N ASN A 125 19.36 9.93 -6.45
CA ASN A 125 20.80 9.70 -6.72
C ASN A 125 21.08 8.45 -7.58
N ASP A 126 20.55 8.40 -8.80
CA ASP A 126 20.70 7.30 -9.77
C ASP A 126 20.13 5.93 -9.36
N LEU A 127 19.49 5.82 -8.19
CA LEU A 127 18.71 4.65 -7.79
C LEU A 127 17.23 4.89 -8.14
N ASN A 128 16.78 4.24 -9.21
CA ASN A 128 15.36 4.20 -9.55
C ASN A 128 14.64 3.22 -8.61
N ILE A 129 13.93 3.74 -7.61
CA ILE A 129 13.11 2.92 -6.69
C ILE A 129 11.66 3.08 -7.14
N TYR A 130 11.10 1.99 -7.67
CA TYR A 130 9.70 1.92 -8.07
C TYR A 130 8.91 1.16 -7.02
N TYR A 131 7.74 1.68 -6.70
CA TYR A 131 6.78 1.02 -5.83
C TYR A 131 5.52 0.66 -6.61
N PHE A 132 4.94 -0.48 -6.27
CA PHE A 132 3.77 -1.07 -6.90
C PHE A 132 2.64 -1.21 -5.88
N ILE A 133 1.40 -0.99 -6.33
CA ILE A 133 0.23 -1.18 -5.48
C ILE A 133 -0.07 -2.67 -5.36
N PHE A 134 -0.19 -3.15 -4.13
CA PHE A 134 -0.65 -4.49 -3.79
C PHE A 134 -1.59 -4.39 -2.58
N ASP A 135 -2.85 -4.81 -2.72
CA ASP A 135 -3.88 -4.77 -1.64
C ASP A 135 -3.95 -3.42 -0.88
N GLY A 136 -3.83 -2.32 -1.62
CA GLY A 136 -3.90 -0.96 -1.07
C GLY A 136 -2.65 -0.54 -0.27
N ILE A 137 -1.52 -1.24 -0.40
CA ILE A 137 -0.21 -0.81 0.12
C ILE A 137 0.81 -0.73 -1.02
N CYS A 138 1.84 0.11 -0.85
CA CYS A 138 2.92 0.22 -1.83
C CYS A 138 4.10 -0.67 -1.42
N VAL A 139 4.45 -1.60 -2.30
CA VAL A 139 5.54 -2.56 -2.14
C VAL A 139 6.63 -2.34 -3.18
N SER A 140 7.89 -2.58 -2.83
CA SER A 140 9.01 -2.46 -3.79
C SER A 140 9.07 -3.63 -4.78
N ASP A 141 8.52 -4.78 -4.39
CA ASP A 141 8.44 -5.99 -5.21
C ASP A 141 7.07 -6.64 -5.01
N CYS A 142 6.50 -7.17 -6.10
CA CYS A 142 5.26 -7.94 -5.98
C CYS A 142 5.51 -9.23 -5.19
N PRO A 143 4.63 -9.58 -4.24
CA PRO A 143 4.77 -10.80 -3.47
C PRO A 143 4.64 -12.04 -4.39
N ASN A 144 5.11 -13.18 -3.89
CA ASN A 144 4.93 -14.45 -4.60
C ASN A 144 3.46 -14.66 -4.99
N GLY A 145 3.25 -15.25 -6.16
CA GLY A 145 1.94 -15.39 -6.77
C GLY A 145 1.43 -14.14 -7.50
N TYR A 146 2.20 -13.05 -7.51
CA TYR A 146 1.89 -11.85 -8.26
C TYR A 146 3.07 -11.42 -9.14
N TYR A 147 2.76 -10.69 -10.20
CA TYR A 147 3.75 -10.04 -11.07
C TYR A 147 3.38 -8.59 -11.30
N ASN A 148 4.37 -7.77 -11.66
CA ASN A 148 4.16 -6.40 -12.10
C ASN A 148 3.90 -6.40 -13.62
N ASP A 149 2.78 -5.82 -14.05
CA ASP A 149 2.39 -5.73 -15.46
C ASP A 149 2.98 -4.52 -16.21
N GLY A 150 3.80 -3.72 -15.54
CA GLY A 150 4.37 -2.47 -16.02
C GLY A 150 3.53 -1.23 -15.72
N GLN A 151 2.37 -1.37 -15.07
CA GLN A 151 1.41 -0.28 -14.80
C GLN A 151 1.36 0.13 -13.32
N ASN A 152 2.44 -0.11 -12.58
CA ASN A 152 2.59 0.19 -11.15
C ASN A 152 1.66 -0.59 -10.20
N GLN A 153 1.18 -1.75 -10.63
CA GLN A 153 0.29 -2.59 -9.82
C GLN A 153 0.71 -4.06 -9.92
N CYS A 154 0.51 -4.79 -8.83
CA CYS A 154 0.73 -6.22 -8.76
C CYS A 154 -0.54 -6.99 -9.17
N PHE A 155 -0.40 -7.91 -10.11
CA PHE A 155 -1.47 -8.76 -10.64
C PHE A 155 -1.20 -10.23 -10.35
N GLU A 156 -2.26 -11.00 -10.11
CA GLU A 156 -2.14 -12.44 -9.85
C GLU A 156 -1.50 -13.16 -11.04
N CYS A 157 -0.57 -14.07 -10.72
CA CYS A 157 -0.02 -15.02 -11.67
C CYS A 157 -1.11 -15.93 -12.25
N HIS A 158 -0.83 -16.50 -13.43
CA HIS A 158 -1.68 -17.58 -13.94
C HIS A 158 -1.78 -18.73 -12.93
N THR A 159 -2.97 -19.29 -12.77
CA THR A 159 -3.25 -20.40 -11.83
C THR A 159 -2.43 -21.66 -12.11
N SER A 160 -1.89 -21.82 -13.32
CA SER A 160 -0.95 -22.92 -13.64
C SER A 160 0.41 -22.77 -12.98
N CYS A 161 0.85 -21.54 -12.69
CA CYS A 161 2.04 -21.29 -11.88
C CYS A 161 1.69 -21.44 -10.39
N CYS A 162 0.47 -21.03 -10.03
CA CYS A 162 -0.03 -20.97 -8.66
C CYS A 162 -1.19 -21.94 -8.44
N LYS A 163 -0.91 -23.25 -8.35
CA LYS A 163 -1.94 -24.19 -7.88
C LYS A 163 -2.27 -23.86 -6.42
N ASN A 164 -3.46 -23.32 -6.20
CA ASN A 164 -3.97 -23.01 -4.87
C ASN A 164 -3.95 -24.27 -3.99
N ARG A 165 -3.12 -24.30 -2.95
CA ARG A 165 -3.37 -25.21 -1.83
C ARG A 165 -4.35 -24.53 -0.90
N LYS A 166 -5.62 -24.95 -1.00
CA LYS A 166 -6.55 -24.81 0.13
C LYS A 166 -5.89 -25.49 1.33
N ASN A 167 -5.61 -24.72 2.37
CA ASN A 167 -5.19 -25.16 3.70
C ASN A 167 -3.85 -25.91 3.76
N GLN A 168 -2.73 -25.17 3.81
CA GLN A 168 -1.48 -25.70 4.34
C GLN A 168 -1.28 -25.23 5.79
N LEU A 169 -1.29 -26.16 6.73
CA LEU A 169 -0.85 -25.91 8.10
C LEU A 169 0.68 -25.78 8.10
N ILE A 170 1.19 -24.59 8.39
CA ILE A 170 2.62 -24.35 8.63
C ILE A 170 2.72 -23.83 10.07
N HIS A 171 3.54 -24.48 10.91
CA HIS A 171 3.72 -24.10 12.32
C HIS A 171 2.41 -23.95 13.13
N ASN A 172 1.41 -24.84 12.94
CA ASN A 172 0.08 -24.77 13.57
C ASN A 172 -0.77 -23.52 13.25
N TYR A 173 -0.39 -22.71 12.26
CA TYR A 173 -1.19 -21.61 11.75
C TYR A 173 -1.87 -21.97 10.42
N LEU A 174 -3.15 -21.61 10.30
CA LEU A 174 -3.95 -21.79 9.08
C LEU A 174 -3.61 -20.65 8.10
N TYR A 175 -2.67 -20.89 7.18
CA TYR A 175 -2.39 -19.94 6.10
C TYR A 175 -3.31 -20.24 4.93
N THR A 176 -4.23 -19.32 4.65
CA THR A 176 -5.28 -19.54 3.66
C THR A 176 -4.81 -19.40 2.22
N ASN A 177 -3.71 -18.69 1.92
CA ASN A 177 -3.18 -18.53 0.56
C ASN A 177 -1.65 -18.24 0.55
N ILE A 178 -0.80 -19.25 0.79
CA ILE A 178 0.64 -19.11 0.55
C ILE A 178 0.96 -19.51 -0.88
N TYR A 179 1.27 -18.51 -1.70
CA TYR A 179 1.87 -18.71 -3.01
C TYR A 179 3.39 -18.87 -2.85
N LEU A 180 3.93 -20.02 -3.23
CA LEU A 180 5.38 -20.28 -3.25
C LEU A 180 5.98 -20.10 -4.66
N ALA A 181 5.11 -20.02 -5.67
CA ALA A 181 5.50 -19.84 -7.06
C ALA A 181 5.58 -18.35 -7.42
N THR A 182 6.57 -17.99 -8.23
CA THR A 182 6.73 -16.66 -8.81
C THR A 182 6.46 -16.70 -10.31
N CYS A 183 6.06 -15.58 -10.88
CA CYS A 183 5.86 -15.43 -12.32
C CYS A 183 6.29 -14.03 -12.79
N GLU A 184 6.44 -13.88 -14.10
CA GLU A 184 6.77 -12.61 -14.76
C GLU A 184 5.61 -12.09 -15.63
N GLY A 185 4.43 -12.72 -15.57
CA GLY A 185 3.34 -12.42 -16.50
C GLY A 185 2.09 -13.27 -16.30
N PRO A 186 1.04 -12.98 -17.08
CA PRO A 186 -0.29 -13.56 -16.90
C PRO A 186 -0.47 -14.96 -17.49
N ASN A 187 0.50 -15.48 -18.24
CA ASN A 187 0.31 -16.70 -19.03
C ASN A 187 0.94 -17.93 -18.38
N VAL A 188 0.48 -19.10 -18.84
CA VAL A 188 1.01 -20.42 -18.44
C VAL A 188 2.51 -20.61 -18.67
N TYR A 189 3.11 -19.78 -19.54
CA TYR A 189 4.52 -19.80 -19.90
C TYR A 189 5.33 -18.67 -19.24
N ASN A 190 4.76 -18.01 -18.21
CA ASN A 190 5.45 -16.96 -17.46
C ASN A 190 5.84 -17.40 -16.05
N CYS A 191 5.82 -18.70 -15.74
CA CYS A 191 6.24 -19.20 -14.43
C CYS A 191 7.77 -19.08 -14.27
N LEU A 192 8.22 -18.58 -13.13
CA LEU A 192 9.64 -18.49 -12.74
C LEU A 192 10.00 -19.54 -11.69
N SER A 193 9.03 -19.97 -10.90
CA SER A 193 9.14 -21.11 -10.00
C SER A 193 7.80 -21.85 -9.92
N CYS A 194 7.85 -23.07 -9.40
CA CYS A 194 6.68 -23.93 -9.27
C CYS A 194 6.45 -24.31 -7.81
N GLN A 195 5.22 -24.66 -7.49
CA GLN A 195 4.89 -25.18 -6.17
C GLN A 195 5.54 -26.55 -5.94
N ASN A 196 5.70 -26.92 -4.66
CA ASN A 196 6.19 -28.24 -4.25
C ASN A 196 5.47 -29.38 -4.99
N GLY A 197 6.26 -30.26 -5.61
CA GLY A 197 5.78 -31.41 -6.37
C GLY A 197 5.74 -31.19 -7.89
N GLN A 198 5.86 -29.94 -8.35
CA GLN A 198 5.98 -29.62 -9.77
C GLN A 198 7.40 -29.25 -10.16
N SER A 199 7.72 -29.43 -11.44
CA SER A 199 9.01 -29.06 -12.01
C SER A 199 8.86 -27.97 -13.08
N LEU A 200 9.69 -26.94 -12.99
CA LEU A 200 9.76 -25.89 -13.99
C LEU A 200 10.42 -26.42 -15.27
N TYR A 201 9.73 -26.29 -16.40
CA TYR A 201 10.22 -26.60 -17.73
C TYR A 201 9.80 -25.49 -18.70
N LYS A 202 10.78 -24.82 -19.34
CA LYS A 202 10.52 -23.73 -20.31
C LYS A 202 9.48 -22.70 -19.83
N LYS A 203 9.64 -22.21 -18.59
CA LYS A 203 8.74 -21.26 -17.90
C LYS A 203 7.30 -21.76 -17.67
N GLN A 204 7.08 -23.07 -17.70
CA GLN A 204 5.82 -23.72 -17.38
C GLN A 204 6.03 -24.71 -16.23
N CYS A 205 5.04 -24.86 -15.36
CA CYS A 205 5.05 -25.85 -14.30
C CYS A 205 4.40 -27.15 -14.76
N LEU A 206 5.14 -28.25 -14.68
CA LEU A 206 4.69 -29.59 -15.06
C LEU A 206 4.69 -30.52 -13.84
N ASP A 207 3.71 -31.42 -13.78
CA ASP A 207 3.67 -32.47 -12.75
C ASP A 207 4.76 -33.53 -13.04
N ASP A 208 4.92 -33.93 -14.31
CA ASP A 208 5.99 -34.82 -14.78
C ASP A 208 6.88 -34.14 -15.82
N CYS A 209 8.19 -34.42 -15.76
CA CYS A 209 9.13 -33.92 -16.76
C CYS A 209 8.98 -34.67 -18.09
N PRO A 210 9.13 -33.98 -19.23
CA PRO A 210 9.08 -34.63 -20.55
C PRO A 210 10.22 -35.63 -20.73
N ILE A 211 10.06 -36.57 -21.68
CA ILE A 211 11.06 -37.59 -22.00
C ILE A 211 12.43 -36.93 -22.25
N GLY A 212 13.48 -37.49 -21.65
CA GLY A 212 14.84 -36.95 -21.70
C GLY A 212 15.17 -35.97 -20.59
N TYR A 213 14.22 -35.71 -19.68
CA TYR A 213 14.42 -34.88 -18.50
C TYR A 213 14.04 -35.62 -17.23
N PHE A 214 14.64 -35.24 -16.10
CA PHE A 214 14.28 -35.71 -14.77
C PHE A 214 14.02 -34.52 -13.83
N SER A 215 13.16 -34.73 -12.83
CA SER A 215 12.88 -33.73 -11.80
C SER A 215 14.06 -33.63 -10.82
N SER A 216 14.59 -32.43 -10.67
CA SER A 216 15.68 -32.14 -9.73
C SER A 216 15.54 -30.72 -9.20
N ASN A 217 15.42 -30.57 -7.87
CA ASN A 217 15.23 -29.29 -7.19
C ASN A 217 14.09 -28.43 -7.79
N GLY A 218 12.97 -29.05 -8.13
CA GLY A 218 11.80 -28.35 -8.70
C GLY A 218 12.00 -27.82 -10.12
N LYS A 219 12.99 -28.35 -10.86
CA LYS A 219 13.23 -28.03 -12.28
C LYS A 219 13.42 -29.31 -13.09
N CYS A 220 12.99 -29.30 -14.34
CA CYS A 220 13.29 -30.39 -15.26
C CYS A 220 14.71 -30.21 -15.81
N GLN A 221 15.61 -31.10 -15.40
CA GLN A 221 17.00 -31.13 -15.84
C GLN A 221 17.20 -32.22 -16.89
N THR A 222 18.09 -32.00 -17.86
CA THR A 222 18.34 -32.99 -18.91
C THR A 222 18.98 -34.25 -18.31
N ILE A 223 18.54 -35.42 -18.76
CA ILE A 223 19.22 -36.67 -18.46
C ILE A 223 20.54 -36.68 -19.23
N ILE A 224 21.64 -36.98 -18.54
CA ILE A 224 22.96 -37.18 -19.15
C ILE A 224 23.36 -38.62 -18.87
N CYS A 225 23.57 -39.39 -19.93
CA CYS A 225 24.00 -40.78 -19.82
C CYS A 225 25.52 -40.88 -19.89
N GLN A 226 26.09 -41.89 -19.23
CA GLN A 226 27.52 -42.23 -19.34
C GLN A 226 27.84 -42.75 -20.75
N ASP A 227 29.12 -42.75 -21.12
CA ASP A 227 29.59 -43.27 -22.41
C ASP A 227 29.07 -44.71 -22.65
N ASN A 228 28.53 -44.94 -23.85
CA ASN A 228 27.83 -46.18 -24.29
C ASN A 228 26.40 -46.39 -23.74
N TYR A 229 25.78 -45.38 -23.13
CA TYR A 229 24.36 -45.39 -22.78
C TYR A 229 23.61 -44.31 -23.55
N VAL A 230 22.43 -44.64 -24.04
CA VAL A 230 21.51 -43.70 -24.72
C VAL A 230 20.17 -43.65 -23.99
N ILE A 231 19.49 -42.51 -24.10
CA ILE A 231 18.17 -42.35 -23.48
C ILE A 231 17.15 -43.16 -24.29
N LYS A 232 16.52 -44.14 -23.64
CA LYS A 232 15.37 -44.88 -24.14
C LYS A 232 14.27 -44.84 -23.09
N ASN A 233 13.05 -44.46 -23.50
CA ASN A 233 11.90 -44.31 -22.60
C ASN A 233 12.18 -43.49 -21.32
N GLY A 234 13.06 -42.47 -21.41
CA GLY A 234 13.40 -41.61 -20.27
C GLY A 234 14.39 -42.21 -19.27
N VAL A 235 15.04 -43.33 -19.59
CA VAL A 235 16.12 -43.92 -18.79
C VAL A 235 17.37 -44.15 -19.64
N CYS A 236 18.54 -44.14 -19.01
CA CYS A 236 19.79 -44.47 -19.68
C CYS A 236 19.88 -45.98 -19.88
N GLU A 237 19.83 -46.43 -21.14
CA GLU A 237 19.99 -47.82 -21.53
C GLU A 237 21.29 -48.02 -22.30
N LYS A 238 22.00 -49.13 -22.04
CA LYS A 238 23.26 -49.44 -22.69
C LYS A 238 23.05 -49.71 -24.18
N GLU A 239 23.83 -49.07 -25.05
CA GLU A 239 23.90 -49.46 -26.46
C GLU A 239 24.76 -50.72 -26.60
N CYS A 240 24.12 -51.88 -26.67
CA CYS A 240 24.77 -53.10 -27.13
C CYS A 240 24.86 -53.08 -28.67
N GLY A 241 25.86 -52.38 -29.23
CA GLY A 241 25.87 -52.12 -30.69
C GLY A 241 27.18 -51.79 -31.39
N GLN A 242 28.33 -51.65 -30.72
CA GLN A 242 29.63 -51.57 -31.42
C GLN A 242 30.48 -52.77 -31.05
N LYS A 243 30.49 -53.79 -31.93
CA LYS A 243 31.57 -54.78 -31.95
C LYS A 243 32.88 -54.00 -32.01
N GLN A 244 33.68 -54.02 -30.94
CA GLN A 244 35.11 -53.77 -31.06
C GLN A 244 35.60 -54.72 -32.15
N MET A 245 35.93 -54.18 -33.33
CA MET A 245 36.72 -54.88 -34.33
C MET A 245 38.11 -55.07 -33.70
N HIS A 246 38.26 -56.10 -32.86
CA HIS A 246 39.57 -56.67 -32.61
C HIS A 246 40.09 -57.12 -33.96
N LYS A 247 41.00 -56.32 -34.52
CA LYS A 247 41.84 -56.73 -35.64
C LYS A 247 42.63 -57.94 -35.13
N LEU A 248 42.10 -59.14 -35.37
CA LEU A 248 42.87 -60.37 -35.33
C LEU A 248 43.97 -60.22 -36.39
N LEU A 249 45.14 -59.74 -35.98
CA LEU A 249 46.36 -60.00 -36.73
C LEU A 249 46.63 -61.49 -36.57
N ARG A 250 46.14 -62.28 -37.54
CA ARG A 250 46.64 -63.63 -37.79
C ARG A 250 47.71 -63.54 -38.88
N TYR A 251 48.79 -64.27 -38.59
CA TYR A 251 50.03 -64.52 -39.33
C TYR A 251 51.10 -63.45 -39.19
#